data_AF-A0A914WDL2-F1
#
_entry.id   AF-A0A914WDL2-F1
#
_cell.length_a   1.000
_cell.length_b   1.000
_cell.length_c   1.000
_cell.angle_alpha   90.00
_cell.angle_beta   90.00
_cell.angle_gamma   90.00
#
_symmetry.space_group_name_H-M   'P 1'
#
loop_
_entity.id
_entity.type
_entity.pdbx_description
1 polymer ?
#
loop_
_entity_poly.entity_id
_entity_poly.type
_entity_poly.pdbx_seq_one_letter_code
_entity_poly.pdbx_strand_id
1 'polypeptide(L)'
;MSDESNGKNTPKTLTFYPFAYVLLDDELSNYCWYCLGEAEKLKKCTGCGVAYFCGKECQALGWKDHRVECKSLKDVKAKGDSIPDVEVRLLGRIVIRHLTIELGKDDTVPYFYHN
;
A
#
# COMPACT_ATOMS: atom_id res chain seq x y z
N MET A 1 18.21 -45.60 15.64
CA MET A 1 18.81 -44.47 14.90
C MET A 1 17.76 -43.40 14.80
N SER A 2 18.00 -42.29 15.49
CA SER A 2 17.14 -41.13 15.64
C SER A 2 17.12 -40.31 14.36
N ASP A 3 15.93 -40.14 13.77
CA ASP A 3 15.70 -39.11 12.75
C ASP A 3 15.15 -37.87 13.47
N GLU A 4 16.04 -36.91 13.70
CA GLU A 4 15.71 -35.60 14.24
C GLU A 4 14.94 -34.80 13.18
N SER A 5 13.63 -34.68 13.39
CA SER A 5 12.79 -33.73 12.68
C SER A 5 13.27 -32.31 12.96
N ASN A 6 14.01 -31.74 12.01
CA ASN A 6 14.43 -30.33 12.00
C ASN A 6 13.22 -29.41 11.77
N GLY A 7 12.34 -29.33 12.76
CA GLY A 7 11.23 -28.38 12.82
C GLY A 7 11.81 -26.99 13.06
N LYS A 8 11.96 -26.20 12.00
CA LYS A 8 12.33 -24.78 12.11
C LYS A 8 11.35 -24.10 13.07
N ASN A 9 11.83 -23.77 14.25
CA ASN A 9 11.07 -23.11 15.30
C ASN A 9 10.87 -21.64 14.90
N THR A 10 9.91 -21.37 14.02
CA THR A 10 9.57 -20.00 13.60
C THR A 10 8.98 -19.24 14.77
N PRO A 11 9.50 -18.04 15.11
CA PRO A 11 8.92 -17.20 16.15
C PRO A 11 7.46 -16.91 15.85
N LYS A 12 6.61 -16.85 16.89
CA LYS A 12 5.23 -16.40 16.75
C LYS A 12 5.24 -14.93 16.30
N THR A 13 4.57 -14.64 15.19
CA THR A 13 4.42 -13.28 14.66
C THR A 13 3.09 -12.68 15.09
N LEU A 14 3.06 -11.36 15.29
CA LEU A 14 1.83 -10.61 15.45
C LEU A 14 1.33 -10.17 14.08
N THR A 15 0.09 -10.52 13.74
CA THR A 15 -0.59 -10.00 12.56
C THR A 15 -1.42 -8.79 12.97
N PHE A 16 -1.17 -7.64 12.35
CA PHE A 16 -1.94 -6.43 12.54
C PHE A 16 -1.98 -5.61 11.25
N TYR A 17 -2.96 -4.71 11.16
CA TYR A 17 -3.05 -3.77 10.05
C TYR A 17 -2.20 -2.52 10.36
N PRO A 18 -1.22 -2.15 9.51
CA PRO A 18 -0.38 -0.98 9.77
C PRO A 18 -1.19 0.32 9.70
N PHE A 19 -0.88 1.30 10.55
CA PHE A 19 -1.53 2.62 10.48
C PHE A 19 -1.35 3.27 9.09
N ALA A 20 -0.15 3.16 8.53
CA ALA A 20 0.17 3.54 7.17
C ALA A 20 1.32 2.67 6.67
N TYR A 21 1.38 2.47 5.36
CA TYR A 21 2.48 1.77 4.69
C TYR A 21 2.62 2.30 3.27
N VAL A 22 3.80 2.13 2.69
CA VAL A 22 4.13 2.49 1.31
C VAL A 22 5.16 1.50 0.76
N LEU A 23 5.26 1.37 -0.57
CA LEU A 23 6.36 0.65 -1.23
C LEU A 23 7.66 1.48 -1.17
N LEU A 24 8.81 0.80 -1.17
CA LEU A 24 10.10 1.42 -1.46
C LEU A 24 10.11 1.99 -2.88
N ASP A 25 10.96 2.99 -3.14
CA ASP A 25 11.00 3.71 -4.42
C ASP A 25 11.30 2.77 -5.60
N ASP A 26 12.24 1.85 -5.43
CA ASP A 26 12.64 0.89 -6.46
C ASP A 26 11.56 -0.18 -6.73
N GLU A 27 10.55 -0.29 -5.86
CA GLU A 27 9.51 -1.32 -5.92
C GLU A 27 8.17 -0.81 -6.46
N LEU A 28 8.08 0.48 -6.80
CA LEU A 28 6.85 1.13 -7.24
C LEU A 28 6.24 0.49 -8.50
N SER A 29 7.03 -0.20 -9.34
CA SER A 29 6.56 -0.89 -10.54
C SER A 29 6.42 -2.41 -10.40
N ASN A 30 6.94 -3.01 -9.32
CA ASN A 30 7.07 -4.47 -9.20
C ASN A 30 6.00 -5.06 -8.30
N TYR A 31 5.48 -4.27 -7.36
CA TYR A 31 4.51 -4.71 -6.36
C TYR A 31 3.19 -3.95 -6.44
N CYS A 32 2.13 -4.60 -5.98
CA CYS A 32 0.83 -3.99 -5.81
C CYS A 32 0.86 -2.93 -4.70
N TRP A 33 0.36 -1.72 -5.00
CA TRP A 33 0.31 -0.59 -4.06
C TRP A 33 -0.69 -0.76 -2.91
N TYR A 34 -1.48 -1.85 -2.93
CA TYR A 34 -2.40 -2.23 -1.85
C TYR A 34 -1.91 -3.47 -1.10
N CYS A 35 -1.89 -4.64 -1.74
CA CYS A 35 -1.59 -5.89 -1.03
C CYS A 35 -0.11 -6.17 -0.84
N LEU A 36 0.79 -5.33 -1.39
CA LEU A 36 2.25 -5.51 -1.34
C LEU A 36 2.74 -6.84 -1.94
N GLY A 37 1.89 -7.52 -2.70
CA GLY A 37 2.23 -8.75 -3.40
C GLY A 37 2.75 -8.50 -4.80
N GLU A 38 3.60 -9.40 -5.26
CA GLU A 38 4.00 -9.51 -6.67
C GLU A 38 2.82 -10.06 -7.49
N ALA A 39 2.78 -9.70 -8.77
CA ALA A 39 1.86 -10.29 -9.72
C ALA A 39 2.53 -10.35 -11.09
N GLU A 40 2.25 -11.42 -11.87
CA GLU A 40 2.78 -11.55 -13.23
C GLU A 40 2.48 -10.32 -14.11
N LYS A 41 1.31 -9.71 -13.90
CA LYS A 41 0.87 -8.52 -14.64
C LYS A 41 0.11 -7.56 -13.74
N LEU A 42 0.80 -6.53 -13.27
CA LEU A 42 0.17 -5.40 -12.59
C LEU A 42 -0.57 -4.48 -13.59
N LYS A 43 -1.66 -3.88 -13.12
CA LYS A 43 -2.48 -2.91 -13.83
C LYS A 43 -2.21 -1.51 -13.28
N LYS A 44 -1.87 -0.57 -14.16
CA LYS A 44 -1.74 0.84 -13.76
C LYS A 44 -3.10 1.44 -13.45
N CYS A 45 -3.15 2.28 -12.42
CA CYS A 45 -4.26 3.20 -12.20
C CYS A 45 -4.45 4.07 -13.45
N THR A 46 -5.64 4.07 -14.04
CA THR A 46 -5.94 4.89 -15.22
C THR A 46 -6.02 6.39 -14.89
N GLY A 47 -6.25 6.75 -13.62
CA GLY A 47 -6.34 8.14 -13.18
C GLY A 47 -5.00 8.87 -13.15
N CYS A 48 -4.01 8.30 -12.45
CA CYS A 48 -2.67 8.89 -12.33
C CYS A 48 -1.66 8.31 -13.33
N GLY A 49 -1.86 7.05 -13.76
CA GLY A 49 -0.90 6.34 -14.59
C GLY A 49 0.43 6.04 -13.90
N VAL A 50 0.48 6.13 -12.56
CA VAL A 50 1.67 5.89 -11.72
C VAL A 50 1.49 4.64 -10.87
N ALA A 51 0.45 4.56 -10.04
CA ALA A 51 0.23 3.44 -9.13
C ALA A 51 -0.12 2.14 -9.85
N TYR A 52 0.30 1.00 -9.29
CA TYR A 52 0.10 -0.34 -9.84
C TYR A 52 -0.70 -1.22 -8.88
N PHE A 53 -1.63 -2.02 -9.41
CA PHE A 53 -2.49 -2.92 -8.64
C PHE A 53 -2.62 -4.28 -9.33
N CYS A 54 -2.86 -5.35 -8.58
CA CYS A 54 -3.14 -6.68 -9.17
C CYS A 54 -4.35 -6.66 -10.12
N GLY A 55 -5.36 -5.84 -9.80
CA GLY A 55 -6.58 -5.71 -10.57
C GLY A 55 -7.55 -4.72 -9.92
N LYS A 56 -8.80 -4.72 -10.42
CA LYS A 56 -9.86 -3.80 -9.97
C LYS A 56 -10.15 -3.90 -8.47
N GLU A 57 -10.06 -5.10 -7.90
CA GLU A 57 -10.28 -5.35 -6.48
C GLU A 57 -9.21 -4.66 -5.61
N CYS A 58 -7.93 -4.94 -5.85
CA CYS A 58 -6.83 -4.25 -5.15
C CYS A 58 -6.85 -2.73 -5.37
N GLN A 59 -7.26 -2.26 -6.55
CA GLN A 59 -7.42 -0.83 -6.79
C GLN A 59 -8.55 -0.21 -5.96
N ALA A 60 -9.69 -0.91 -5.82
CA ALA A 60 -10.81 -0.46 -5.02
C ALA A 60 -10.48 -0.45 -3.52
N LEU A 61 -9.83 -1.51 -3.02
CA LEU A 61 -9.42 -1.62 -1.62
C LEU A 61 -8.31 -0.61 -1.27
N GLY A 62 -7.33 -0.42 -2.16
CA GLY A 62 -6.28 0.58 -2.00
C GLY A 62 -6.74 2.02 -2.24
N TRP A 63 -8.00 2.24 -2.63
CA TRP A 63 -8.51 3.58 -2.92
C TRP A 63 -8.51 4.49 -1.70
N LYS A 64 -8.72 3.94 -0.49
CA LYS A 64 -8.69 4.72 0.76
C LYS A 64 -7.38 5.52 0.89
N ASP A 65 -6.25 4.87 0.64
CA ASP A 65 -4.93 5.48 0.70
C ASP A 65 -4.60 6.23 -0.60
N HIS A 66 -4.83 5.58 -1.75
CA HIS A 66 -4.42 6.12 -3.05
C HIS A 66 -5.21 7.36 -3.49
N ARG A 67 -6.47 7.52 -3.06
CA ARG A 67 -7.35 8.60 -3.53
C ARG A 67 -6.73 9.98 -3.34
N VAL A 68 -6.12 10.22 -2.18
CA VAL A 68 -5.50 11.51 -1.85
C VAL A 68 -4.20 11.75 -2.63
N GLU A 69 -3.51 10.68 -3.02
CA GLU A 69 -2.25 10.73 -3.78
C GLU A 69 -2.49 10.83 -5.28
N CYS A 70 -3.58 10.26 -5.78
CA CYS A 70 -3.82 10.01 -7.21
C CYS A 70 -3.72 11.29 -8.06
N LYS A 71 -4.33 12.39 -7.61
CA LYS A 71 -4.25 13.67 -8.32
C LYS A 71 -2.82 14.20 -8.35
N SER A 72 -2.14 14.24 -7.20
CA SER A 72 -0.76 14.74 -7.11
C SER A 72 0.19 13.91 -7.96
N LEU A 73 0.05 12.57 -7.97
CA LEU A 73 0.86 11.68 -8.79
C LEU A 73 0.61 11.88 -10.29
N LYS A 74 -0.63 12.19 -10.70
CA LYS A 74 -0.95 12.56 -12.07
C LYS A 74 -0.19 13.82 -12.48
N ASP A 75 -0.17 14.82 -11.61
CA ASP A 75 0.48 16.11 -11.88
C ASP A 75 2.01 15.97 -11.94
N VAL A 76 2.61 15.22 -11.01
CA VAL A 76 4.05 14.85 -11.02
C VAL A 76 4.41 14.19 -12.35
N LYS A 77 3.64 13.17 -12.76
CA LYS A 77 3.86 12.48 -14.04
C LYS A 77 3.72 13.42 -15.24
N ALA A 78 2.72 14.30 -15.24
CA ALA A 78 2.47 15.23 -16.34
C ALA A 78 3.59 16.28 -16.48
N LYS A 79 4.21 16.68 -15.38
CA LYS A 79 5.36 17.60 -15.36
C LYS A 79 6.69 16.92 -15.69
N GLY A 80 6.74 15.58 -15.63
CA GLY A 80 7.98 14.83 -15.76
C GLY A 80 8.84 14.88 -14.49
N ASP A 81 8.25 15.25 -13.36
CA ASP A 81 8.92 15.27 -12.06
C ASP A 81 9.10 13.84 -11.53
N SER A 82 10.08 13.65 -10.64
CA SER A 82 10.24 12.40 -9.90
C SER A 82 9.12 12.19 -8.89
N ILE A 83 8.71 10.93 -8.69
CA ILE A 83 7.81 10.58 -7.59
C ILE A 83 8.51 10.92 -6.26
N PRO A 84 7.82 11.49 -5.26
CA PRO A 84 8.41 11.72 -3.93
C PRO A 84 8.94 10.43 -3.32
N ASP A 85 10.02 10.55 -2.54
CA ASP A 85 10.67 9.44 -1.86
C ASP A 85 9.74 8.72 -0.86
N VAL A 86 10.22 7.58 -0.37
CA VAL A 86 9.47 6.71 0.54
C VAL A 86 9.07 7.43 1.83
N GLU A 87 9.94 8.27 2.40
CA GLU A 87 9.68 9.01 3.63
C GLU A 87 8.55 10.03 3.44
N VAL A 88 8.58 10.82 2.37
CA VAL A 88 7.55 11.83 2.07
C VAL A 88 6.21 11.16 1.81
N ARG A 89 6.18 10.06 1.04
CA ARG A 89 4.94 9.31 0.79
C ARG A 89 4.37 8.72 2.07
N LEU A 90 5.22 8.14 2.93
CA LEU A 90 4.79 7.58 4.21
C LEU A 90 4.22 8.65 5.14
N LEU A 91 4.93 9.76 5.32
CA LEU A 91 4.47 10.90 6.12
C LEU A 91 3.14 11.45 5.61
N GLY A 92 2.98 11.56 4.29
CA GLY A 92 1.72 11.95 3.65
C GLY A 92 0.56 11.05 4.08
N ARG A 93 0.72 9.73 4.01
CA ARG A 93 -0.32 8.77 4.45
C ARG A 93 -0.61 8.88 5.95
N ILE A 94 0.41 9.04 6.79
CA ILE A 94 0.23 9.20 8.25
C ILE A 94 -0.59 10.46 8.56
N VAL A 95 -0.18 11.60 8.02
CA VAL A 95 -0.84 12.89 8.26
C VAL A 95 -2.27 12.87 7.75
N ILE A 96 -2.50 12.40 6.52
CA ILE A 96 -3.86 12.33 5.97
C ILE A 96 -4.75 11.42 6.80
N ARG A 97 -4.27 10.23 7.19
CA ARG A 97 -5.08 9.32 8.01
C ARG A 97 -5.39 9.90 9.39
N HIS A 98 -4.43 10.57 10.01
CA HIS A 98 -4.69 11.27 11.27
C HIS A 98 -5.77 12.34 11.08
N LEU A 99 -5.68 13.17 10.03
CA LEU A 99 -6.70 14.18 9.72
C LEU A 99 -8.07 13.57 9.44
N THR A 100 -8.16 12.42 8.74
CA THR A 100 -9.46 11.76 8.51
C THR A 100 -10.07 11.23 9.80
N ILE A 101 -9.27 10.73 10.72
CA ILE A 101 -9.71 10.29 12.06
C ILE A 101 -10.26 11.48 12.85
N GLU A 102 -9.52 12.58 12.95
CA GLU A 102 -9.96 13.79 13.67
C GLU A 102 -11.25 14.38 13.10
N LEU A 103 -11.48 14.22 11.79
CA LEU A 103 -12.70 14.68 11.12
C LEU A 103 -13.86 13.68 11.20
N GLY A 104 -13.70 12.51 11.83
CA GLY A 104 -14.71 11.45 11.87
C GLY A 104 -15.02 10.85 10.49
N LYS A 105 -14.07 10.92 9.55
CA LYS A 105 -14.17 10.48 8.15
C LYS A 105 -13.24 9.32 7.81
N ASP A 106 -12.61 8.71 8.81
CA ASP A 106 -11.83 7.50 8.56
C ASP A 106 -12.79 6.36 8.23
N ASP A 107 -12.76 5.92 6.97
CA ASP A 107 -13.57 4.80 6.53
C ASP A 107 -13.17 3.55 7.33
N THR A 108 -14.03 3.11 8.25
CA THR A 108 -13.93 1.80 8.86
C THR A 108 -14.42 0.80 7.83
N VAL A 109 -13.54 0.36 6.92
CA VAL A 109 -13.92 -0.73 6.01
C VAL A 109 -14.20 -1.94 6.91
N PRO A 110 -15.40 -2.54 6.88
CA PRO A 110 -15.61 -3.81 7.55
C PRO A 110 -14.54 -4.76 7.02
N TYR A 111 -13.83 -5.46 7.91
CA TYR A 111 -12.67 -6.31 7.57
C TYR A 111 -11.33 -5.61 7.30
N PHE A 112 -11.22 -4.28 7.40
CA PHE A 112 -9.90 -3.59 7.42
C PHE A 112 -9.09 -3.93 8.68
N TYR A 113 -9.79 -4.27 9.76
CA TYR A 113 -9.22 -4.61 11.08
C TYR A 113 -9.62 -6.01 11.56
N HIS A 114 -10.25 -6.84 10.73
CA HIS A 114 -10.57 -8.21 11.10
C HIS A 114 -9.68 -9.18 10.32
N ASN A 115 -8.89 -9.91 11.10
CA ASN A 115 -8.07 -11.05 10.65
C ASN A 115 -8.94 -12.13 10.00
#